data_AF-A0A183F5K3-F1
#
_entry.id   AF-A0A183F5K3-F1
#
_cell.length_a   1.000
_cell.length_b   1.000
_cell.length_c   1.000
_cell.angle_alpha   90.00
_cell.angle_beta   90.00
_cell.angle_gamma   90.00
#
_symmetry.space_group_name_H-M   'P 1'
#
loop_
_entity.id
_entity.type
_entity.pdbx_description
1 polymer ?
#
loop_
_entity_poly.entity_id
_entity_poly.type
_entity_poly.pdbx_seq_one_letter_code
_entity_poly.pdbx_strand_id
1 'polypeptide(L)'
;MYRKLHHGSCGYKPYEFVRRDPAKRNTMDATAVNVYDDDQFTIERNEEHPPGNLARRDLTLEELQGPPPKPQPENLRNCLVDGSLDMLAAARIIQWDKKQRRFSQGSYEEFIRFAGSFGINRFQFDAFKEIESCEEFRALVTDALQLMLWIAFVKVSKCWNFSTSFMLTSSSAYDNSLGHLAGEIGGLKRSYSLLFRCSALILTPLGVILMVMKTVRFGR
;
A
#
# COMPACT_ATOMS: atom_id res chain seq x y z
N MET A 1 21.24 -46.26 -11.99
CA MET A 1 21.76 -44.90 -12.31
C MET A 1 20.75 -43.87 -11.82
N TYR A 2 21.00 -43.22 -10.69
CA TYR A 2 20.14 -42.14 -10.17
C TYR A 2 20.91 -40.82 -10.19
N ARG A 3 20.35 -39.83 -10.90
CA ARG A 3 20.93 -38.51 -11.12
C ARG A 3 20.59 -37.62 -9.92
N LYS A 4 21.58 -37.29 -9.08
CA LYS A 4 21.46 -36.28 -8.01
C LYS A 4 21.20 -34.91 -8.65
N LEU A 5 20.04 -34.32 -8.38
CA LEU A 5 19.77 -32.92 -8.67
C LEU A 5 20.34 -32.08 -7.52
N HIS A 6 21.36 -31.28 -7.84
CA HIS A 6 21.88 -30.26 -6.94
C HIS A 6 20.89 -29.09 -6.89
N HIS A 7 20.21 -28.92 -5.75
CA HIS A 7 19.52 -27.68 -5.42
C HIS A 7 20.55 -26.58 -5.20
N GLY A 8 20.55 -25.58 -6.08
CA GLY A 8 21.31 -24.35 -5.91
C GLY A 8 20.70 -23.51 -4.79
N SER A 9 21.38 -23.46 -3.65
CA SER A 9 21.05 -22.56 -2.55
C SER A 9 21.29 -21.11 -2.97
N CYS A 10 20.22 -20.35 -3.18
CA CYS A 10 20.28 -18.90 -3.35
C CYS A 10 20.60 -18.28 -1.99
N GLY A 11 21.87 -17.94 -1.77
CA GLY A 11 22.35 -17.28 -0.56
C GLY A 11 21.83 -15.84 -0.49
N TYR A 12 20.79 -15.62 0.30
CA TYR A 12 20.42 -14.27 0.74
C TYR A 12 21.46 -13.77 1.75
N LYS A 13 22.15 -12.68 1.42
CA LYS A 13 23.00 -11.98 2.38
C LYS A 13 22.11 -11.28 3.42
N PRO A 14 22.37 -11.44 4.72
CA PRO A 14 21.65 -10.70 5.74
C PRO A 14 21.93 -9.20 5.60
N TYR A 15 20.88 -8.38 5.68
CA TYR A 15 21.01 -6.93 5.78
C TYR A 15 21.64 -6.59 7.14
N GLU A 16 22.86 -6.05 7.12
CA GLU A 16 23.48 -5.46 8.29
C GLU A 16 22.78 -4.14 8.62
N PHE A 17 22.11 -4.11 9.77
CA PHE A 17 21.48 -2.92 10.30
C PHE A 17 22.55 -1.99 10.89
N VAL A 18 23.00 -1.02 10.10
CA VAL A 18 23.93 0.02 10.55
C VAL A 18 23.24 0.86 11.63
N ARG A 19 23.62 0.65 12.90
CA ARG A 19 23.24 1.52 14.01
C ARG A 19 23.79 2.93 13.74
N ARG A 20 22.94 3.89 13.45
CA ARG A 20 23.32 5.32 13.46
C ARG A 20 23.40 5.79 14.90
N ASP A 21 24.59 6.18 15.32
CA ASP A 21 24.81 6.86 16.60
C ASP A 21 24.05 8.20 16.64
N PRO A 22 23.24 8.48 17.67
CA PRO A 22 22.42 9.68 17.76
C PRO A 22 23.18 10.97 18.17
N ALA A 23 24.51 10.96 18.21
CA ALA A 23 25.28 11.98 18.93
C ALA A 23 25.75 13.21 18.11
N LYS A 24 25.23 13.45 16.90
CA LYS A 24 25.59 14.67 16.12
C LYS A 24 24.36 15.36 15.56
N ARG A 25 23.59 15.99 16.43
CA ARG A 25 22.57 16.98 16.04
C ARG A 25 23.22 18.36 16.12
N ASN A 26 23.74 18.81 14.99
CA ASN A 26 24.27 20.16 14.84
C ASN A 26 23.15 21.17 15.04
N THR A 27 23.40 22.11 15.94
CA THR A 27 22.80 23.43 16.06
C THR A 27 22.84 24.10 14.68
N MET A 28 21.67 24.37 14.11
CA MET A 28 21.53 25.30 12.99
C MET A 28 20.61 26.44 13.42
N ASP A 29 21.13 27.63 13.16
CA ASP A 29 20.63 28.94 13.53
C ASP A 29 19.18 29.19 13.14
N ALA A 30 18.51 29.85 14.07
CA ALA A 30 17.24 30.50 13.86
C ALA A 30 17.42 31.73 12.97
N THR A 31 17.14 31.59 11.68
CA THR A 31 16.87 32.76 10.83
C THR A 31 15.37 32.90 10.69
N ALA A 32 14.82 33.80 11.52
CA ALA A 32 13.46 34.30 11.39
C ALA A 32 13.32 35.02 10.04
N VAL A 33 12.37 34.57 9.22
CA VAL A 33 11.94 35.29 8.01
C VAL A 33 10.42 35.27 7.93
N ASN A 34 9.87 36.45 8.19
CA ASN A 34 8.68 37.10 7.62
C ASN A 34 7.32 36.38 7.62
N VAL A 35 6.47 36.87 8.52
CA VAL A 35 5.20 37.58 8.24
C VAL A 35 4.63 37.30 6.84
N TYR A 36 3.57 36.50 6.79
CA TYR A 36 2.62 36.52 5.69
C TYR A 36 1.32 37.15 6.19
N ASP A 37 0.88 38.15 5.43
CA ASP A 37 -0.34 38.94 5.58
C ASP A 37 -1.61 38.09 5.74
N ASP A 38 -2.46 38.54 6.66
CA ASP A 38 -3.84 38.12 6.87
C ASP A 38 -4.70 38.53 5.65
N ASP A 39 -4.85 37.63 4.68
CA ASP A 39 -5.93 37.74 3.69
C ASP A 39 -7.25 37.36 4.37
N GLN A 40 -7.90 38.39 4.91
CA GLN A 40 -9.23 38.40 5.52
C GLN A 40 -10.31 38.01 4.48
N PHE A 41 -10.55 36.71 4.32
CA PHE A 41 -11.68 36.21 3.54
C PHE A 41 -12.99 36.48 4.29
N THR A 42 -13.67 37.57 3.92
CA THR A 42 -15.04 37.87 4.35
C THR A 42 -15.99 36.98 3.55
N ILE A 43 -16.41 35.86 4.15
CA ILE A 43 -17.44 35.00 3.57
C ILE A 43 -18.79 35.66 3.81
N GLU A 44 -19.31 36.35 2.81
CA GLU A 44 -20.68 36.87 2.82
C GLU A 44 -21.67 35.69 2.85
N ARG A 45 -22.32 35.55 4.00
CA ARG A 45 -23.34 34.54 4.27
C ARG A 45 -24.66 35.02 3.65
N ASN A 46 -24.96 34.60 2.43
CA ASN A 46 -26.29 34.78 1.85
C ASN A 46 -27.29 33.85 2.56
N GLU A 47 -27.99 34.38 3.54
CA GLU A 47 -29.18 33.78 4.14
C GLU A 47 -30.42 34.24 3.38
N GLU A 48 -30.90 33.40 2.47
CA GLU A 48 -32.32 33.42 2.10
C GLU A 48 -32.76 31.97 1.82
N HIS A 49 -33.47 31.38 2.79
CA HIS A 49 -34.20 30.13 2.61
C HIS A 49 -35.70 30.44 2.70
N PRO A 50 -36.51 30.10 1.69
CA PRO A 50 -37.95 30.23 1.77
C PRO A 50 -38.55 29.25 2.80
N PRO A 51 -39.69 29.58 3.42
CA PRO A 51 -40.38 28.70 4.36
C PRO A 51 -41.10 27.58 3.58
N GLY A 52 -40.32 26.59 3.15
CA GLY A 52 -40.84 25.37 2.54
C GLY A 52 -41.28 24.41 3.65
N ASN A 53 -42.58 24.15 3.72
CA ASN A 53 -43.23 23.19 4.62
C ASN A 53 -42.40 21.91 4.82
N LEU A 54 -41.72 21.82 5.96
CA LEU A 54 -41.13 20.58 6.47
C LEU A 54 -42.28 19.70 6.96
N ALA A 55 -42.95 19.03 6.03
CA ALA A 55 -43.65 17.80 6.33
C ALA A 55 -42.61 16.84 6.91
N ARG A 56 -42.62 16.75 8.24
CA ARG A 56 -41.84 15.86 9.08
C ARG A 56 -42.11 14.44 8.56
N ARG A 57 -41.28 13.97 7.63
CA ARG A 57 -41.21 12.54 7.32
C ARG A 57 -40.66 11.92 8.59
N ASP A 58 -41.57 11.34 9.37
CA ASP A 58 -41.24 10.35 10.37
C ASP A 58 -40.57 9.20 9.62
N LEU A 59 -39.26 9.35 9.40
CA LEU A 59 -38.36 8.26 9.11
C LEU A 59 -38.39 7.42 10.38
N THR A 60 -39.37 6.54 10.47
CA THR A 60 -39.27 5.32 11.26
C THR A 60 -38.01 4.64 10.74
N LEU A 61 -36.90 4.95 11.41
CA LEU A 61 -35.62 4.29 11.28
C LEU A 61 -35.92 2.86 11.74
N GLU A 62 -36.47 2.04 10.84
CA GLU A 62 -36.40 0.60 10.97
C GLU A 62 -34.91 0.33 11.10
N GLU A 63 -34.50 0.16 12.35
CA GLU A 63 -33.18 -0.22 12.80
C GLU A 63 -32.95 -1.60 12.20
N LEU A 64 -32.55 -1.59 10.93
CA LEU A 64 -32.11 -2.75 10.17
C LEU A 64 -31.04 -3.36 11.04
N GLN A 65 -31.41 -4.43 11.75
CA GLN A 65 -30.51 -5.21 12.58
C GLN A 65 -29.29 -5.47 11.72
N GLY A 66 -28.19 -4.81 12.09
CA GLY A 66 -26.97 -4.85 11.30
C GLY A 66 -26.59 -6.30 11.07
N PRO A 67 -25.94 -6.62 9.93
CA PRO A 67 -25.42 -7.96 9.72
C PRO A 67 -24.64 -8.38 10.99
N PRO A 68 -24.81 -9.65 11.42
CA PRO A 68 -24.21 -10.12 12.66
C PRO A 68 -22.71 -9.81 12.68
N PRO A 69 -22.14 -9.44 13.85
CA PRO A 69 -20.75 -9.04 13.95
C PRO A 69 -19.87 -10.15 13.37
N LYS A 70 -19.10 -9.81 12.34
CA LYS A 70 -18.21 -10.78 11.69
C LYS A 70 -17.22 -11.29 12.76
N PRO A 71 -16.99 -12.61 12.83
CA PRO A 71 -16.00 -13.16 13.75
C PRO A 71 -14.63 -12.52 13.46
N GLN A 72 -13.97 -12.02 14.50
CA GLN A 72 -12.66 -11.41 14.34
C GLN A 72 -11.62 -12.48 13.97
N PRO A 73 -10.79 -12.25 12.95
CA PRO A 73 -9.77 -13.22 12.56
C PRO A 73 -8.67 -13.31 13.64
N GLU A 74 -8.31 -14.53 14.01
CA GLU A 74 -7.23 -14.78 14.99
C GLU A 74 -5.82 -14.71 14.37
N ASN A 75 -5.72 -14.92 13.05
CA ASN A 75 -4.46 -15.04 12.33
C ASN A 75 -4.49 -14.22 11.04
N LEU A 76 -3.33 -13.71 10.59
CA LEU A 76 -3.22 -12.91 9.36
C LEU A 76 -3.75 -13.61 8.13
N ARG A 77 -3.62 -14.94 8.06
CA ARG A 77 -4.16 -15.75 6.95
C ARG A 77 -5.69 -15.71 6.90
N ASN A 78 -6.36 -15.58 8.05
CA ASN A 78 -7.82 -15.52 8.13
C ASN A 78 -8.37 -14.15 7.71
N CYS A 79 -7.51 -13.12 7.60
CA CYS A 79 -7.88 -11.84 7.01
C CYS A 79 -8.03 -11.90 5.48
N LEU A 80 -7.62 -13.00 4.85
CA LEU A 80 -7.76 -13.23 3.42
C LEU A 80 -9.03 -14.03 3.15
N VAL A 81 -10.02 -13.38 2.55
CA VAL A 81 -11.32 -13.98 2.21
C VAL A 81 -11.62 -13.68 0.75
N ASP A 82 -11.78 -14.71 -0.08
CA ASP A 82 -12.18 -14.60 -1.49
C ASP A 82 -11.35 -13.61 -2.32
N GLY A 83 -10.03 -13.64 -2.14
CA GLY A 83 -9.11 -12.73 -2.83
C GLY A 83 -9.20 -11.27 -2.36
N SER A 84 -9.88 -11.01 -1.26
CA SER A 84 -9.89 -9.73 -0.55
C SER A 84 -9.08 -9.83 0.74
N LEU A 85 -8.33 -8.78 1.07
CA LEU A 85 -7.62 -8.67 2.35
C LEU A 85 -8.28 -7.60 3.21
N ASP A 86 -8.79 -7.97 4.38
CA ASP A 86 -9.24 -7.01 5.40
C ASP A 86 -8.03 -6.35 6.05
N MET A 87 -7.79 -5.09 5.67
CA MET A 87 -6.61 -4.35 6.08
C MET A 87 -6.67 -3.92 7.55
N LEU A 88 -7.87 -3.65 8.07
CA LEU A 88 -8.02 -3.25 9.46
C LEU A 88 -7.76 -4.43 10.38
N ALA A 89 -8.38 -5.57 10.10
CA ALA A 89 -8.21 -6.77 10.89
C ALA A 89 -6.75 -7.23 10.89
N ALA A 90 -6.10 -7.20 9.71
CA ALA A 90 -4.68 -7.52 9.60
C ALA A 90 -3.78 -6.54 10.40
N ALA A 91 -4.06 -5.23 10.32
CA ALA A 91 -3.31 -4.22 11.08
C ALA A 91 -3.49 -4.41 12.60
N ARG A 92 -4.70 -4.72 13.08
CA ARG A 92 -4.98 -5.02 14.49
C ARG A 92 -4.19 -6.23 14.98
N ILE A 93 -4.15 -7.32 14.20
CA ILE A 93 -3.35 -8.51 14.54
C ILE A 93 -1.86 -8.17 14.62
N ILE A 94 -1.32 -7.45 13.63
CA ILE A 94 0.09 -7.02 13.62
C ILE A 94 0.40 -6.18 14.87
N GLN A 95 -0.46 -5.22 15.19
CA GLN A 95 -0.26 -4.34 16.33
C GLN A 95 -0.38 -5.10 17.65
N TRP A 96 -1.34 -6.03 17.75
CA TRP A 96 -1.49 -6.93 18.89
C TRP A 96 -0.25 -7.79 19.11
N ASP A 97 0.25 -8.44 18.07
CA ASP A 97 1.46 -9.27 18.15
C ASP A 97 2.71 -8.47 18.52
N LYS A 98 2.82 -7.23 18.01
CA LYS A 98 3.89 -6.29 18.40
C LYS A 98 3.81 -5.95 19.89
N LYS A 99 2.61 -5.62 20.39
CA LYS A 99 2.38 -5.30 21.81
C LYS A 99 2.72 -6.49 22.72
N GLN A 100 2.36 -7.70 22.31
CA GLN A 100 2.64 -8.93 23.05
C GLN A 100 4.09 -9.42 22.91
N ARG A 101 4.94 -8.71 22.13
CA ARG A 101 6.31 -9.13 21.78
C ARG A 101 6.37 -10.53 21.15
N ARG A 102 5.28 -10.96 20.52
CA ARG A 102 5.17 -12.23 19.77
C ARG A 102 5.37 -12.05 18.27
N PHE A 103 5.50 -10.80 17.82
CA PHE A 103 5.72 -10.48 16.42
C PHE A 103 7.02 -11.10 15.89
N SER A 104 6.87 -12.09 15.01
CA SER A 104 7.98 -12.72 14.30
C SER A 104 8.10 -12.13 12.90
N GLN A 105 9.25 -11.51 12.61
CA GLN A 105 9.56 -10.98 11.28
C GLN A 105 9.46 -12.05 10.20
N GLY A 106 9.90 -13.29 10.50
CA GLY A 106 9.82 -14.41 9.55
C GLY A 106 8.39 -14.79 9.18
N SER A 107 7.49 -14.85 10.17
CA SER A 107 6.07 -15.15 9.96
C SER A 107 5.38 -14.04 9.15
N TYR A 108 5.74 -12.79 9.40
CA TYR A 108 5.25 -11.64 8.65
C TYR A 108 5.71 -11.67 7.18
N GLU A 109 7.00 -11.96 6.93
CA GLU A 109 7.53 -12.09 5.57
C GLU A 109 6.92 -13.28 4.81
N GLU A 110 6.71 -14.41 5.48
CA GLU A 110 6.01 -15.56 4.90
C GLU A 110 4.58 -15.19 4.51
N PHE A 111 3.87 -14.46 5.38
CA PHE A 111 2.54 -13.96 5.09
C PHE A 111 2.52 -13.02 3.87
N ILE A 112 3.44 -12.05 3.78
CA ILE A 112 3.53 -11.15 2.62
C ILE A 112 3.76 -11.95 1.33
N ARG A 113 4.65 -12.95 1.36
CA ARG A 113 4.92 -13.81 0.20
C ARG A 113 3.68 -14.60 -0.22
N PHE A 114 2.99 -15.18 0.77
CA PHE A 114 1.73 -15.90 0.58
C PHE A 114 0.65 -14.99 -0.02
N ALA A 115 0.39 -13.84 0.60
CA ALA A 115 -0.55 -12.82 0.16
C ALA A 115 -0.25 -12.34 -1.27
N GLY A 116 1.03 -12.12 -1.59
CA GLY A 116 1.49 -11.76 -2.92
C GLY A 116 1.22 -12.84 -3.98
N SER A 117 1.28 -14.13 -3.61
CA SER A 117 0.89 -15.24 -4.51
C SER A 117 -0.60 -15.57 -4.54
N PHE A 118 -1.35 -15.24 -3.49
CA PHE A 118 -2.76 -15.64 -3.33
C PHE A 118 -3.70 -14.97 -4.34
N GLY A 119 -3.22 -13.95 -5.07
CA GLY A 119 -4.05 -13.25 -6.07
C GLY A 119 -5.02 -12.26 -5.43
N ILE A 120 -4.57 -11.52 -4.41
CA ILE A 120 -5.39 -10.48 -3.77
C ILE A 120 -5.79 -9.43 -4.81
N ASN A 121 -7.09 -9.28 -5.06
CA ASN A 121 -7.63 -8.35 -6.04
C ASN A 121 -8.20 -7.08 -5.38
N ARG A 122 -8.50 -7.15 -4.09
CA ARG A 122 -9.13 -6.05 -3.34
C ARG A 122 -8.56 -5.93 -1.93
N PHE A 123 -8.42 -4.69 -1.47
CA PHE A 123 -8.06 -4.36 -0.09
C PHE A 123 -9.27 -3.68 0.56
N GLN A 124 -9.80 -4.23 1.65
CA GLN A 124 -11.00 -3.72 2.32
C GLN A 124 -10.63 -2.86 3.54
N PHE A 125 -11.34 -1.73 3.72
CA PHE A 125 -11.11 -0.72 4.77
C PHE A 125 -12.41 -0.38 5.52
N ASP A 126 -13.40 -1.28 5.55
CA ASP A 126 -14.77 -0.93 5.92
C ASP A 126 -14.95 -0.57 7.40
N ALA A 127 -14.11 -1.10 8.29
CA ALA A 127 -14.28 -0.98 9.74
C ALA A 127 -13.45 0.15 10.40
N PHE A 128 -12.78 1.02 9.63
CA PHE A 128 -12.02 2.13 10.22
C PHE A 128 -12.91 3.17 10.92
N LYS A 129 -14.22 3.16 10.65
CA LYS A 129 -15.22 4.06 11.27
C LYS A 129 -15.44 3.80 12.76
N GLU A 130 -15.08 2.60 13.24
CA GLU A 130 -15.28 2.19 14.63
C GLU A 130 -14.15 2.67 15.57
N ILE A 131 -13.11 3.31 15.04
CA ILE A 131 -11.96 3.75 15.83
C ILE A 131 -12.22 5.15 16.38
N GLU A 132 -12.40 5.25 17.68
CA GLU A 132 -12.67 6.53 18.37
C GLU A 132 -11.41 7.39 18.52
N SER A 133 -10.24 6.78 18.65
CA SER A 133 -8.97 7.49 18.88
C SER A 133 -8.24 7.83 17.59
N CYS A 134 -7.93 9.11 17.41
CA CYS A 134 -7.12 9.60 16.29
C CYS A 134 -5.71 8.98 16.27
N GLU A 135 -5.11 8.72 17.43
CA GLU A 135 -3.78 8.11 17.51
C GLU A 135 -3.81 6.64 17.08
N GLU A 136 -4.82 5.90 17.51
CA GLU A 136 -5.03 4.50 17.13
C GLU A 136 -5.32 4.39 15.63
N PHE A 137 -6.17 5.27 15.11
CA PHE A 137 -6.45 5.34 13.67
C PHE A 137 -5.18 5.55 12.86
N ARG A 138 -4.34 6.53 13.24
CA ARG A 138 -3.08 6.80 12.53
C ARG A 138 -2.12 5.61 12.58
N ALA A 139 -2.02 4.93 13.72
CA ALA A 139 -1.16 3.76 13.85
C ALA A 139 -1.65 2.60 12.96
N LEU A 140 -2.94 2.28 13.00
CA LEU A 140 -3.54 1.20 12.22
C LEU A 140 -3.48 1.47 10.71
N VAL A 141 -3.76 2.70 10.28
CA VAL A 141 -3.63 3.10 8.87
C VAL A 141 -2.18 2.97 8.40
N THR A 142 -1.22 3.36 9.23
CA THR A 142 0.21 3.25 8.88
C THR A 142 0.62 1.79 8.67
N ASP A 143 0.27 0.91 9.61
CA ASP A 143 0.57 -0.53 9.51
C ASP A 143 -0.15 -1.16 8.31
N ALA A 144 -1.41 -0.80 8.06
CA ALA A 144 -2.16 -1.25 6.88
C ALA A 144 -1.49 -0.81 5.57
N LEU A 145 -1.16 0.48 5.42
CA LEU A 145 -0.50 0.98 4.21
C LEU A 145 0.87 0.31 3.99
N GLN A 146 1.63 0.09 5.06
CA GLN A 146 2.90 -0.62 4.97
C GLN A 146 2.71 -2.06 4.49
N LEU A 147 1.72 -2.78 5.02
CA LEU A 147 1.40 -4.14 4.57
C LEU A 147 0.99 -4.16 3.08
N MET A 148 0.13 -3.24 2.66
CA MET A 148 -0.28 -3.11 1.26
C MET A 148 0.93 -2.87 0.35
N LEU A 149 1.83 -1.96 0.73
CA LEU A 149 3.02 -1.63 -0.04
C LEU A 149 3.93 -2.86 -0.20
N TRP A 150 4.15 -3.62 0.86
CA TRP A 150 4.95 -4.84 0.79
C TRP A 150 4.34 -5.92 -0.10
N ILE A 151 3.03 -6.15 -0.01
CA ILE A 151 2.32 -7.10 -0.88
C ILE A 151 2.43 -6.65 -2.35
N ALA A 152 2.22 -5.36 -2.61
CA ALA A 152 2.38 -4.78 -3.95
C ALA A 152 3.81 -4.94 -4.48
N PHE A 153 4.81 -4.69 -3.65
CA PHE A 153 6.23 -4.86 -4.00
C PHE A 153 6.57 -6.32 -4.34
N VAL A 154 6.04 -7.30 -3.59
CA VAL A 154 6.22 -8.72 -3.92
C VAL A 154 5.58 -9.08 -5.26
N LYS A 155 4.42 -8.52 -5.58
CA LYS A 155 3.79 -8.71 -6.90
C LYS A 155 4.63 -8.10 -8.03
N VAL A 156 5.09 -6.86 -7.87
CA VAL A 156 5.90 -6.17 -8.88
C VAL A 156 7.24 -6.85 -9.08
N SER A 157 7.91 -7.29 -8.01
CA SER A 157 9.21 -7.97 -8.10
C SER A 157 9.11 -9.31 -8.85
N LYS A 158 8.01 -10.05 -8.71
CA LYS A 158 7.73 -11.24 -9.54
C LYS A 158 7.60 -10.88 -11.03
N CYS A 159 6.90 -9.79 -11.34
CA CYS A 159 6.78 -9.30 -12.72
C CYS A 159 8.13 -8.83 -13.29
N TRP A 160 8.97 -8.19 -12.47
CA TRP A 160 10.30 -7.72 -12.88
C TRP A 160 11.26 -8.87 -13.16
N ASN A 161 11.32 -9.88 -12.27
CA ASN A 161 12.17 -11.06 -12.48
C ASN A 161 11.76 -11.87 -13.71
N PHE A 162 10.45 -11.90 -14.02
CA PHE A 162 9.95 -12.48 -15.25
C PHE A 162 10.39 -11.67 -16.48
N SER A 163 10.30 -10.34 -16.41
CA SER A 163 10.70 -9.46 -17.50
C SER A 163 12.20 -9.45 -17.77
N THR A 164 13.05 -9.52 -16.74
CA THR A 164 14.52 -9.57 -16.91
C THR A 164 14.97 -10.92 -17.42
N SER A 165 14.37 -12.02 -16.95
CA SER A 165 14.63 -13.35 -17.53
C SER A 165 14.24 -13.39 -19.01
N PHE A 166 13.07 -12.84 -19.37
CA PHE A 166 12.63 -12.75 -20.76
C PHE A 166 13.59 -11.93 -21.62
N MET A 167 13.98 -10.73 -21.15
CA MET A 167 14.93 -9.85 -21.85
C MET A 167 16.31 -10.48 -22.03
N LEU A 168 16.82 -11.18 -21.00
CA LEU A 168 18.13 -11.85 -21.07
C LEU A 168 18.09 -13.08 -21.99
N THR A 169 17.01 -13.86 -21.98
CA THR A 169 16.85 -14.97 -22.94
C THR A 169 16.68 -14.49 -24.38
N SER A 170 16.04 -13.32 -24.60
CA SER A 170 16.04 -12.72 -25.93
C SER A 170 17.43 -12.22 -26.31
N SER A 171 18.19 -11.60 -25.39
CA SER A 171 19.52 -11.05 -25.69
C SER A 171 20.53 -12.12 -26.11
N SER A 172 20.51 -13.32 -25.51
CA SER A 172 21.40 -14.42 -25.93
C SER A 172 21.02 -15.05 -27.27
N ALA A 173 19.79 -14.84 -27.75
CA ALA A 173 19.35 -15.26 -29.09
C ALA A 173 19.59 -14.17 -30.16
N TYR A 174 19.99 -12.96 -29.75
CA TYR A 174 20.12 -11.79 -30.61
C TYR A 174 21.47 -11.68 -31.34
N ASP A 175 22.49 -12.46 -30.95
CA ASP A 175 23.83 -12.32 -31.54
C ASP A 175 23.99 -13.00 -32.92
N ASN A 176 23.04 -13.84 -33.38
CA ASN A 176 23.21 -14.58 -34.64
C ASN A 176 22.07 -14.48 -35.68
N SER A 177 20.98 -13.72 -35.46
CA SER A 177 19.80 -13.76 -36.36
C SER A 177 19.07 -12.42 -36.60
N LEU A 178 19.66 -11.29 -36.21
CA LEU A 178 18.98 -9.98 -36.20
C LEU A 178 18.72 -9.34 -37.58
N GLY A 179 19.25 -9.89 -38.67
CA GLY A 179 18.93 -9.39 -40.01
C GLY A 179 17.53 -9.78 -40.49
N HIS A 180 16.98 -10.89 -40.02
CA HIS A 180 15.82 -11.52 -40.67
C HIS A 180 14.52 -11.46 -39.85
N LEU A 181 14.59 -11.32 -38.52
CA LEU A 181 13.39 -11.36 -37.65
C LEU A 181 12.84 -9.97 -37.26
N ALA A 182 13.61 -8.89 -37.42
CA ALA A 182 13.17 -7.52 -37.14
C ALA A 182 12.09 -7.01 -38.10
N GLY A 183 11.85 -7.72 -39.22
CA GLY A 183 10.75 -7.46 -40.15
C GLY A 183 9.41 -8.10 -39.76
N GLU A 184 9.40 -9.18 -38.95
CA GLU A 184 8.18 -9.99 -38.74
C GLU A 184 7.46 -9.77 -37.41
N ILE A 185 8.15 -9.30 -36.36
CA ILE A 185 7.51 -9.10 -35.05
C ILE A 185 7.50 -7.61 -34.73
N GLY A 186 6.36 -6.98 -34.99
CA GLY A 186 6.12 -5.54 -34.88
C GLY A 186 6.63 -4.88 -33.60
N GLY A 187 7.82 -4.28 -33.70
CA GLY A 187 8.16 -2.95 -33.21
C GLY A 187 8.43 -2.76 -31.72
N LEU A 188 9.51 -2.01 -31.45
CA LEU A 188 9.94 -1.40 -30.18
C LEU A 188 8.80 -0.72 -29.37
N LYS A 189 7.65 -0.41 -29.99
CA LYS A 189 6.49 0.22 -29.33
C LYS A 189 5.87 -0.62 -28.19
N ARG A 190 5.96 -1.95 -28.23
CA ARG A 190 5.34 -2.81 -27.20
C ARG A 190 6.09 -2.81 -25.86
N SER A 191 7.41 -2.64 -25.86
CA SER A 191 8.20 -2.61 -24.61
C SER A 191 7.96 -1.32 -23.80
N TYR A 192 7.83 -0.17 -24.46
CA TYR A 192 7.50 1.10 -23.80
C TYR A 192 6.10 1.10 -23.16
N SER A 193 5.12 0.42 -23.79
CA SER A 193 3.78 0.27 -23.22
C SER A 193 3.78 -0.47 -21.88
N LEU A 194 4.66 -1.48 -21.74
CA LEU A 194 4.79 -2.24 -20.49
C LEU A 194 5.46 -1.42 -19.39
N LEU A 195 6.55 -0.71 -19.73
CA LEU A 195 7.25 0.18 -18.81
C LEU A 195 6.34 1.30 -18.30
N PHE A 196 5.51 1.89 -19.18
CA PHE A 196 4.57 2.93 -18.82
C PHE A 196 3.44 2.45 -17.88
N ARG A 197 2.98 1.19 -18.05
CA ARG A 197 1.99 0.59 -17.15
C ARG A 197 2.59 0.29 -15.76
N CYS A 198 3.85 -0.13 -15.70
CA CYS A 198 4.54 -0.38 -14.44
C CYS A 198 4.82 0.91 -13.65
N SER A 199 5.20 2.01 -14.31
CA SER A 199 5.43 3.29 -13.63
C SER A 199 4.14 3.91 -13.09
N ALA A 200 3.03 3.81 -13.83
CA ALA A 200 1.72 4.23 -13.34
C ALA A 200 1.31 3.48 -12.06
N LEU A 201 1.49 2.15 -12.01
CA LEU A 201 1.18 1.34 -10.83
C LEU A 201 1.95 1.73 -9.55
N ILE A 202 3.14 2.30 -9.69
CA ILE A 202 3.97 2.73 -8.55
C ILE A 202 3.66 4.19 -8.16
N LEU A 203 3.46 5.07 -9.15
CA LEU A 203 3.25 6.51 -8.93
C LEU A 203 1.87 6.84 -8.36
N THR A 204 0.81 6.11 -8.73
CA THR A 204 -0.54 6.38 -8.25
C THR A 204 -0.69 6.23 -6.72
N PRO A 205 -0.26 5.12 -6.07
CA PRO A 205 -0.39 4.99 -4.63
C PRO A 205 0.50 5.99 -3.86
N LEU A 206 1.69 6.33 -4.38
CA LEU A 206 2.53 7.39 -3.81
C LEU A 206 1.84 8.76 -3.89
N GLY A 207 1.17 9.06 -5.00
CA GLY A 207 0.37 10.28 -5.17
C GLY A 207 -0.76 10.38 -4.16
N VAL A 208 -1.49 9.28 -3.91
CA VAL A 208 -2.57 9.22 -2.91
C VAL A 208 -2.03 9.43 -1.50
N ILE A 209 -0.92 8.77 -1.13
CA ILE A 209 -0.28 8.95 0.19
C ILE A 209 0.17 10.40 0.40
N LEU A 210 0.82 11.01 -0.61
CA LEU A 210 1.24 12.40 -0.55
C LEU A 210 0.06 13.37 -0.44
N MET A 211 -1.06 13.07 -1.12
CA MET A 211 -2.27 13.88 -1.01
C MET A 211 -2.85 13.84 0.41
N VAL A 212 -2.99 12.64 0.98
CA VAL A 212 -3.51 12.45 2.34
C VAL A 212 -2.59 13.12 3.39
N MET A 213 -1.27 13.03 3.22
CA MET A 213 -0.33 13.71 4.11
C MET A 213 -0.40 15.24 4.01
N LYS A 214 -0.72 15.78 2.82
CA LYS A 214 -0.83 17.23 2.60
C LYS A 214 -2.14 17.78 3.18
N THR A 215 -3.25 17.05 3.06
CA THR A 215 -4.54 17.47 3.62
C THR A 215 -4.56 17.51 5.15
N VAL A 216 -3.78 16.66 5.83
CA VAL A 216 -3.69 16.66 7.30
C VAL A 216 -2.89 17.86 7.85
N ARG A 217 -2.03 18.50 7.03
CA ARG A 217 -1.23 19.65 7.47
C ARG A 217 -1.90 21.01 7.32
N PHE A 218 -2.99 21.11 6.57
CA PHE A 218 -3.68 22.40 6.32
C PHE A 218 -4.92 22.62 7.19
N GLY A 219 -5.25 21.69 8.09
CA GLY A 219 -6.41 21.78 8.98
C GLY A 219 -6.09 22.07 10.46
N ARG A 220 -4.90 22.60 10.76
CA ARG A 220 -4.53 23.09 12.10
C ARG A 220 -4.05 24.52 12.00
#